data_AF-A0A4Q3UYT1-F1
#
_entry.id   AF-A0A4Q3UYT1-F1
#
_cell.length_a   1.000
_cell.length_b   1.000
_cell.length_c   1.000
_cell.angle_alpha   90.00
_cell.angle_beta   90.00
_cell.angle_gamma   90.00
#
_symmetry.space_group_name_H-M   'P 1'
#
loop_
_entity.id
_entity.type
_entity.pdbx_description
1 polymer ?
#
loop_
_entity_poly.entity_id
_entity_poly.type
_entity_poly.pdbx_seq_one_letter_code
_entity_poly.pdbx_strand_id
1 'polypeptide(L)'
;MVLPLLGLLASDIVTFGPGTSPEFQDTVRGISAAVEKGDKAKASRLLALLPAKTVTYSWDESAIPKASRADFATARDKAFMEWNGAAPGLRFKKAPQGALQFRFSPLLANRPEDANPLGVAIFFNEKAAPRMESIIGLSRSLKKVPLTVTELRGAVRYSLARYFGLSDQAQGGVRRPDLPGSPGILTNSDLRTVGGNFELIDKLRVAVQENKPVQTGAPQLSIDPATVDIGTVTQGDKIPFSVQLSNTGTAPLSYATQGDCGCVVGTPPGVIPPGGVVLLRPHVNSTEYSGK
;
A
#
# COMPACT_ATOMS: atom_id res chain seq x y z
N MET A 1 48.97 15.85 -16.27
CA MET A 1 47.89 15.98 -15.27
C MET A 1 46.64 15.39 -15.91
N VAL A 2 46.32 14.14 -15.56
CA VAL A 2 45.20 13.39 -16.15
C VAL A 2 44.02 13.53 -15.19
N LEU A 3 42.99 14.27 -15.59
CA LEU A 3 41.71 14.21 -14.90
C LEU A 3 41.08 12.84 -15.22
N PRO A 4 40.68 12.03 -14.21
CA PRO A 4 39.82 10.91 -14.51
C PRO A 4 38.47 11.50 -14.93
N LEU A 5 38.02 11.16 -16.14
CA LEU A 5 36.60 11.21 -16.46
C LEU A 5 35.92 10.31 -15.41
N LEU A 6 35.27 10.92 -14.42
CA LEU A 6 34.21 10.24 -13.68
C LEU A 6 33.18 9.86 -14.74
N GLY A 7 33.22 8.61 -15.19
CA GLY A 7 32.16 8.02 -15.97
C GLY A 7 30.89 8.16 -15.14
N LEU A 8 30.02 9.09 -15.53
CA LEU A 8 28.62 9.10 -15.11
C LEU A 8 28.02 7.79 -15.64
N LEU A 9 28.19 6.71 -14.89
CA LEU A 9 27.36 5.52 -15.06
C LEU A 9 25.95 5.99 -14.73
N ALA A 10 25.12 6.13 -15.76
CA ALA A 10 23.70 6.39 -15.59
C ALA A 10 23.11 5.23 -14.78
N SER A 11 22.97 5.43 -13.48
CA SER A 11 22.22 4.55 -12.61
C SER A 11 20.74 4.74 -12.94
N ASP A 12 20.05 3.66 -13.26
CA ASP A 12 18.60 3.73 -13.44
C ASP A 12 17.97 4.19 -12.12
N ILE A 13 17.17 5.26 -12.17
CA ILE A 13 16.41 5.71 -11.01
C ILE A 13 15.11 4.91 -10.98
N VAL A 14 14.93 4.17 -9.90
CA VAL A 14 13.67 3.52 -9.56
C VAL A 14 12.81 4.48 -8.76
N THR A 15 11.56 4.61 -9.19
CA THR A 15 10.50 5.37 -8.51
C THR A 15 9.37 4.45 -8.09
N PHE A 16 8.72 4.77 -6.98
CA PHE A 16 7.56 4.03 -6.50
C PHE A 16 6.26 4.59 -7.07
N GLY A 17 5.32 3.72 -7.39
CA GLY A 17 3.97 4.13 -7.78
C GLY A 17 3.18 4.66 -6.56
N PRO A 18 2.18 5.53 -6.78
CA PRO A 18 1.23 5.89 -5.74
C PRO A 18 0.59 4.64 -5.12
N GLY A 19 0.47 4.62 -3.79
CA GLY A 19 -0.10 3.50 -3.05
C GLY A 19 0.83 2.30 -2.86
N THR A 20 2.12 2.37 -3.25
CA THR A 20 3.12 1.36 -2.87
C THR A 20 3.42 1.46 -1.37
N SER A 21 3.45 0.32 -0.66
CA SER A 21 3.59 0.29 0.79
C SER A 21 4.99 0.62 1.29
N PRO A 22 5.13 1.20 2.51
CA PRO A 22 6.44 1.48 3.10
C PRO A 22 7.33 0.23 3.19
N GLU A 23 6.77 -0.92 3.57
CA GLU A 23 7.54 -2.16 3.72
C GLU A 23 8.13 -2.65 2.38
N PHE A 24 7.38 -2.47 1.29
CA PHE A 24 7.88 -2.74 -0.06
C PHE A 24 8.98 -1.74 -0.43
N GLN A 25 8.77 -0.45 -0.18
CA GLN A 25 9.73 0.60 -0.50
C GLN A 25 11.05 0.42 0.27
N ASP A 26 10.98 0.05 1.54
CA ASP A 26 12.14 -0.21 2.40
C ASP A 26 12.94 -1.41 1.90
N THR A 27 12.25 -2.49 1.51
CA THR A 27 12.90 -3.67 0.92
C THR A 27 13.63 -3.31 -0.39
N VAL A 28 12.98 -2.54 -1.28
CA VAL A 28 13.59 -2.08 -2.54
C VAL A 28 14.81 -1.20 -2.29
N ARG A 29 14.72 -0.23 -1.36
CA ARG A 29 15.86 0.61 -0.94
C ARG A 29 17.01 -0.23 -0.39
N GLY A 30 16.69 -1.25 0.41
CA GLY A 30 17.67 -2.21 0.92
C GLY A 30 18.38 -3.01 -0.18
N ILE A 31 17.67 -3.41 -1.24
CA ILE A 31 18.25 -4.08 -2.42
C ILE A 31 19.21 -3.13 -3.13
N SER A 32 18.77 -1.92 -3.46
CA SER A 32 19.60 -0.90 -4.09
C SER A 32 20.88 -0.63 -3.32
N ALA A 33 20.78 -0.39 -2.01
CA ALA A 33 21.95 -0.15 -1.15
C ALA A 33 22.89 -1.36 -1.06
N ALA A 34 22.38 -2.59 -1.19
CA ALA A 34 23.21 -3.80 -1.22
C ALA A 34 23.95 -3.93 -2.56
N VAL A 35 23.28 -3.66 -3.69
CA VAL A 35 23.90 -3.70 -5.02
C VAL A 35 24.96 -2.62 -5.17
N GLU A 36 24.71 -1.39 -4.69
CA GLU A 36 25.70 -0.30 -4.68
C GLU A 36 26.97 -0.66 -3.91
N LYS A 37 26.85 -1.47 -2.85
CA LYS A 37 27.98 -1.98 -2.05
C LYS A 37 28.62 -3.24 -2.63
N GLY A 38 28.11 -3.77 -3.75
CA GLY A 38 28.54 -5.05 -4.32
C GLY A 38 28.15 -6.29 -3.50
N ASP A 39 27.27 -6.16 -2.49
CA ASP A 39 26.80 -7.26 -1.65
C ASP A 39 25.65 -8.03 -2.34
N LYS A 40 26.02 -8.83 -3.34
CA LYS A 40 25.07 -9.64 -4.12
C LYS A 40 24.28 -10.63 -3.27
N ALA A 41 24.89 -11.17 -2.21
CA ALA A 41 24.23 -12.14 -1.34
C ALA A 41 23.08 -11.49 -0.58
N LYS A 42 23.33 -10.32 0.04
CA LYS A 42 22.27 -9.56 0.71
C LYS A 42 21.22 -9.06 -0.28
N ALA A 43 21.63 -8.56 -1.44
CA ALA A 43 20.69 -8.08 -2.46
C ALA A 43 19.75 -9.21 -2.92
N SER A 44 20.30 -10.40 -3.19
CA SER A 44 19.51 -11.59 -3.58
C SER A 44 18.57 -12.04 -2.47
N ARG A 45 19.02 -12.02 -1.21
CA ARG A 45 18.19 -12.35 -0.05
C ARG A 45 17.01 -11.38 0.09
N LEU A 46 17.26 -10.07 -0.03
CA LEU A 46 16.21 -9.06 0.05
C LEU A 46 15.26 -9.13 -1.16
N LEU A 47 15.77 -9.41 -2.36
CA LEU A 47 14.95 -9.62 -3.55
C LEU A 47 13.98 -10.81 -3.37
N ALA A 48 14.41 -11.87 -2.68
CA ALA A 48 13.53 -12.99 -2.34
C ALA A 48 12.41 -12.64 -1.34
N LEU A 49 12.51 -11.50 -0.64
CA LEU A 49 11.45 -10.95 0.19
C LEU A 49 10.45 -10.10 -0.60
N LEU A 50 10.63 -9.89 -1.91
CA LEU A 50 9.62 -9.19 -2.72
C LEU A 50 8.54 -10.18 -3.21
N PRO A 51 7.31 -9.69 -3.50
CA PRO A 51 6.21 -10.53 -3.94
C PRO A 51 6.55 -11.28 -5.24
N ALA A 52 6.19 -12.57 -5.31
CA ALA A 52 6.27 -13.36 -6.54
C ALA A 52 4.88 -13.51 -7.18
N LYS A 53 4.84 -13.66 -8.52
CA LYS A 53 3.60 -13.95 -9.25
C LYS A 53 3.01 -15.31 -8.87
N THR A 54 3.86 -16.27 -8.51
CA THR A 54 3.44 -17.51 -7.84
C THR A 54 3.51 -17.32 -6.33
N VAL A 55 2.36 -17.14 -5.70
CA VAL A 55 2.22 -17.00 -4.26
C VAL A 55 2.08 -18.39 -3.63
N THR A 56 3.10 -18.79 -2.86
CA THR A 56 2.96 -19.95 -1.97
C THR A 56 2.23 -19.52 -0.71
N TYR A 57 1.19 -20.26 -0.30
CA TYR A 57 0.41 -19.90 0.88
C TYR A 57 0.16 -21.07 1.82
N SER A 58 0.10 -20.80 3.13
CA SER A 58 -0.43 -21.73 4.12
C SER A 58 -1.76 -21.20 4.68
N TRP A 59 -2.64 -22.13 5.06
CA TRP A 59 -3.98 -21.83 5.57
C TRP A 59 -4.22 -22.65 6.83
N ASP A 60 -4.00 -22.02 7.98
CA ASP A 60 -4.18 -22.65 9.29
C ASP A 60 -5.65 -22.57 9.70
N GLU A 61 -6.40 -23.65 9.49
CA GLU A 61 -7.82 -23.72 9.82
C GLU A 61 -8.10 -24.17 11.26
N SER A 62 -7.09 -24.32 12.11
CA SER A 62 -7.22 -24.87 13.46
C SER A 62 -8.24 -24.11 14.33
N ALA A 63 -8.23 -22.78 14.23
CA ALA A 63 -9.15 -21.91 14.94
C ALA A 63 -10.52 -21.73 14.26
N ILE A 64 -10.71 -22.20 13.01
CA ILE A 64 -11.99 -22.06 12.30
C ILE A 64 -12.98 -23.12 12.80
N PRO A 65 -14.22 -22.74 13.19
CA PRO A 65 -15.28 -23.69 13.54
C PRO A 65 -15.48 -24.72 12.42
N LYS A 66 -15.55 -26.01 12.77
CA LYS A 66 -15.61 -27.12 11.79
C LYS A 66 -16.71 -26.92 10.74
N ALA A 67 -17.88 -26.44 11.16
CA ALA A 67 -19.03 -26.19 10.28
C ALA A 67 -18.76 -25.09 9.23
N SER A 68 -17.85 -24.15 9.50
CA SER A 68 -17.58 -23.00 8.63
C SER A 68 -16.38 -23.21 7.69
N ARG A 69 -15.59 -24.28 7.88
CA ARG A 69 -14.32 -24.47 7.14
C ARG A 69 -14.49 -24.55 5.63
N ALA A 70 -15.54 -25.23 5.15
CA ALA A 70 -15.82 -25.34 3.72
C ALA A 70 -16.18 -23.99 3.08
N ASP A 71 -17.03 -23.21 3.76
CA ASP A 71 -17.39 -21.86 3.31
C ASP A 71 -16.19 -20.92 3.32
N PHE A 72 -15.32 -21.06 4.32
CA PHE A 72 -14.11 -20.25 4.46
C PHE A 72 -13.09 -20.55 3.37
N ALA A 73 -12.89 -21.83 3.04
CA ALA A 73 -12.08 -22.24 1.90
C ALA A 73 -12.67 -21.69 0.59
N THR A 74 -13.99 -21.78 0.40
CA THR A 74 -14.67 -21.22 -0.77
C THR A 74 -14.47 -19.70 -0.88
N ALA A 75 -14.56 -18.95 0.22
CA ALA A 75 -14.33 -17.50 0.24
C ALA A 75 -12.89 -17.15 -0.16
N ARG A 76 -11.91 -17.86 0.38
CA ARG A 76 -10.49 -17.72 0.03
C ARG A 76 -10.26 -17.95 -1.45
N ASP A 77 -10.78 -19.06 -1.98
CA ASP A 77 -10.56 -19.44 -3.38
C ASP A 77 -11.23 -18.45 -4.33
N LYS A 78 -12.40 -17.89 -3.97
CA LYS A 78 -13.00 -16.76 -4.69
C LYS A 78 -12.10 -15.53 -4.71
N ALA A 79 -11.49 -15.17 -3.57
CA ALA A 79 -10.54 -14.05 -3.53
C ALA A 79 -9.29 -14.31 -4.39
N PHE A 80 -8.79 -15.55 -4.44
CA PHE A 80 -7.70 -15.93 -5.35
C PHE A 80 -8.11 -15.81 -6.82
N MET A 81 -9.31 -16.23 -7.18
CA MET A 81 -9.84 -16.09 -8.54
C MET A 81 -9.99 -14.62 -8.95
N GLU A 82 -10.45 -13.74 -8.05
CA GLU A 82 -10.53 -12.30 -8.31
C GLU A 82 -9.16 -11.72 -8.67
N TRP A 83 -8.13 -12.02 -7.88
CA TRP A 83 -6.77 -11.56 -8.14
C TRP A 83 -6.19 -12.14 -9.43
N ASN A 84 -6.39 -13.43 -9.70
CA ASN A 84 -5.91 -14.04 -10.94
C ASN A 84 -6.62 -13.47 -12.18
N GLY A 85 -7.93 -13.18 -12.08
CA GLY A 85 -8.68 -12.53 -13.15
C GLY A 85 -8.25 -11.08 -13.37
N ALA A 86 -7.89 -10.37 -12.31
CA ALA A 86 -7.52 -8.96 -12.36
C ALA A 86 -6.03 -8.73 -12.74
N ALA A 87 -5.15 -9.67 -12.42
CA ALA A 87 -3.73 -9.63 -12.74
C ALA A 87 -3.29 -10.97 -13.37
N PRO A 88 -3.31 -11.07 -14.72
CA PRO A 88 -2.96 -12.29 -15.43
C PRO A 88 -1.57 -12.81 -15.07
N GLY A 89 -1.47 -14.12 -14.85
CA GLY A 89 -0.23 -14.80 -14.51
C GLY A 89 0.02 -14.95 -13.00
N LEU A 90 -0.84 -14.38 -12.14
CA LEU A 90 -0.84 -14.71 -10.72
C LEU A 90 -1.27 -16.17 -10.51
N ARG A 91 -0.57 -16.88 -9.63
CA ARG A 91 -0.85 -18.27 -9.28
C ARG A 91 -0.78 -18.44 -7.77
N PHE A 92 -1.67 -19.24 -7.21
CA PHE A 92 -1.72 -19.52 -5.78
C PHE A 92 -1.46 -21.00 -5.55
N LYS A 93 -0.41 -21.33 -4.82
CA LYS A 93 -0.01 -22.70 -4.51
C LYS A 93 0.00 -22.93 -3.01
N LYS A 94 -0.82 -23.86 -2.52
CA LYS A 94 -0.78 -24.22 -1.09
C LYS A 94 0.57 -24.88 -0.77
N ALA A 95 1.18 -24.49 0.34
CA ALA A 95 2.41 -25.05 0.86
C ALA A 95 2.37 -25.02 2.41
N PRO A 96 3.01 -25.97 3.12
CA PRO A 96 3.06 -25.97 4.58
C PRO A 96 3.70 -24.69 5.16
N GLN A 97 4.76 -24.21 4.51
CA GLN A 97 5.47 -22.97 4.84
C GLN A 97 5.42 -22.03 3.64
N GLY A 98 4.23 -21.50 3.35
CA GLY A 98 4.04 -20.52 2.28
C GLY A 98 4.72 -19.18 2.58
N ALA A 99 5.02 -18.41 1.55
CA ALA A 99 5.44 -17.01 1.70
C ALA A 99 4.35 -16.16 2.34
N LEU A 100 3.08 -16.54 2.16
CA LEU A 100 1.92 -15.95 2.82
C LEU A 100 1.23 -16.95 3.74
N GLN A 101 1.22 -16.69 5.04
CA GLN A 101 0.49 -17.50 6.01
C GLN A 101 -0.82 -16.83 6.41
N PHE A 102 -1.93 -17.56 6.31
CA PHE A 102 -3.22 -17.16 6.87
C PHE A 102 -3.48 -17.90 8.16
N ARG A 103 -3.87 -17.16 9.20
CA ARG A 103 -4.30 -17.67 10.50
C ARG A 103 -5.57 -16.97 10.96
N PHE A 104 -6.18 -17.53 12.00
CA PHE A 104 -7.43 -17.01 12.55
C PHE A 104 -7.32 -16.84 14.05
N SER A 105 -7.90 -15.75 14.55
CA SER A 105 -8.05 -15.49 15.98
C SER A 105 -9.54 -15.28 16.30
N PRO A 106 -10.05 -15.74 17.45
CA PRO A 106 -11.43 -15.44 17.86
C PRO A 106 -11.76 -13.94 17.83
N LEU A 107 -10.80 -13.11 18.27
CA LEU A 107 -10.89 -11.66 18.30
C LEU A 107 -9.47 -11.08 18.16
N LEU A 108 -9.32 -9.97 17.43
CA LEU A 108 -8.07 -9.23 17.36
C LEU A 108 -8.07 -8.06 18.34
N ALA A 109 -6.88 -7.55 18.68
CA ALA A 109 -6.76 -6.33 19.46
C ALA A 109 -7.21 -5.10 18.64
N ASN A 110 -7.56 -4.03 19.34
CA ASN A 110 -7.79 -2.72 18.74
C ASN A 110 -6.44 -2.00 18.57
N ARG A 111 -6.36 -1.11 17.59
CA ARG A 111 -5.36 -0.04 17.63
C ARG A 111 -5.86 1.10 18.53
N PRO A 112 -4.97 1.91 19.14
CA PRO A 112 -5.38 3.06 19.96
C PRO A 112 -6.38 3.99 19.26
N GLU A 113 -6.26 4.15 17.94
CA GLU A 113 -7.10 5.00 17.10
C GLU A 113 -8.39 4.34 16.59
N ASP A 114 -8.52 3.01 16.69
CA ASP A 114 -9.65 2.27 16.12
C ASP A 114 -10.73 2.04 17.19
N ALA A 115 -11.97 2.46 16.90
CA ALA A 115 -13.13 2.24 17.78
C ALA A 115 -13.54 0.74 17.88
N ASN A 116 -13.08 -0.09 16.94
CA ASN A 116 -13.39 -1.51 16.87
C ASN A 116 -12.11 -2.38 16.83
N PRO A 117 -12.21 -3.64 17.25
CA PRO A 117 -11.20 -4.66 16.96
C PRO A 117 -10.85 -4.72 15.48
N LEU A 118 -9.56 -4.93 15.19
CA LEU A 118 -9.09 -5.15 13.83
C LEU A 118 -9.82 -6.33 13.17
N GLY A 119 -10.09 -6.22 11.87
CA GLY A 119 -10.58 -7.32 11.06
C GLY A 119 -9.45 -8.21 10.55
N VAL A 120 -8.28 -7.60 10.29
CA VAL A 120 -7.05 -8.26 9.85
C VAL A 120 -5.84 -7.60 10.51
N ALA A 121 -4.95 -8.40 11.07
CA ALA A 121 -3.61 -7.98 11.49
C ALA A 121 -2.56 -8.58 10.55
N ILE A 122 -1.59 -7.76 10.12
CA ILE A 122 -0.56 -8.16 9.17
C ILE A 122 0.80 -7.95 9.78
N PHE A 123 1.65 -8.95 9.65
CA PHE A 123 3.04 -8.93 10.11
C PHE A 123 3.95 -9.33 8.96
N PHE A 124 4.95 -8.50 8.67
CA PHE A 124 5.99 -8.81 7.69
C PHE A 124 7.23 -9.34 8.42
N ASN A 125 7.83 -10.39 7.87
CA ASN A 125 9.06 -10.98 8.37
C ASN A 125 10.14 -10.89 7.29
N GLU A 126 11.23 -10.18 7.61
CA GLU A 126 12.34 -9.96 6.68
C GLU A 126 13.44 -11.02 6.81
N LYS A 127 13.33 -11.94 7.77
CA LYS A 127 14.42 -12.86 8.14
C LYS A 127 14.08 -14.32 7.93
N ALA A 128 12.80 -14.69 7.90
CA ALA A 128 12.36 -16.06 7.77
C ALA A 128 11.01 -16.18 7.05
N ALA A 129 10.64 -17.42 6.68
CA ALA A 129 9.29 -17.74 6.23
C ALA A 129 8.33 -17.86 7.44
N PRO A 130 7.05 -17.48 7.30
CA PRO A 130 6.46 -16.84 6.12
C PRO A 130 6.96 -15.39 5.99
N ARG A 131 7.06 -14.87 4.77
CA ARG A 131 7.35 -13.45 4.51
C ARG A 131 6.26 -12.57 5.11
N MET A 132 5.00 -12.99 5.00
CA MET A 132 3.86 -12.26 5.55
C MET A 132 2.92 -13.21 6.28
N GLU A 133 2.56 -12.84 7.50
CA GLU A 133 1.49 -13.46 8.27
C GLU A 133 0.28 -12.54 8.25
N SER A 134 -0.88 -13.09 7.89
CA SER A 134 -2.18 -12.44 7.98
C SER A 134 -3.05 -13.18 8.99
N ILE A 135 -3.40 -12.50 10.07
CA ILE A 135 -4.28 -13.02 11.11
C ILE A 135 -5.66 -12.38 10.92
N ILE A 136 -6.67 -13.20 10.65
CA ILE A 136 -8.05 -12.76 10.40
C ILE A 136 -8.88 -12.99 11.66
N GLY A 137 -9.54 -11.93 12.15
CA GLY A 137 -10.48 -12.03 13.27
C GLY A 137 -11.74 -12.78 12.87
N LEU A 138 -12.15 -13.79 13.63
CA LEU A 138 -13.38 -14.56 13.44
C LEU A 138 -14.64 -13.83 13.94
N SER A 139 -14.46 -12.71 14.63
CA SER A 139 -15.54 -11.84 15.08
C SER A 139 -15.27 -10.39 14.68
N ARG A 140 -16.33 -9.60 14.62
CA ARG A 140 -16.34 -8.16 14.35
C ARG A 140 -16.90 -7.42 15.55
N SER A 141 -16.38 -6.21 15.79
CA SER A 141 -16.77 -5.31 16.88
C SER A 141 -16.59 -5.90 18.29
N LEU A 142 -16.79 -5.06 19.31
CA LEU A 142 -16.84 -5.50 20.71
C LEU A 142 -18.02 -6.43 21.01
N LYS A 143 -19.07 -6.42 20.18
CA LYS A 143 -20.25 -7.31 20.32
C LYS A 143 -20.00 -8.72 19.78
N LYS A 144 -18.79 -9.04 19.33
CA LYS A 144 -18.37 -10.36 18.82
C LYS A 144 -19.31 -10.92 17.73
N VAL A 145 -19.72 -10.05 16.80
CA VAL A 145 -20.54 -10.47 15.65
C VAL A 145 -19.72 -11.45 14.81
N PRO A 146 -20.22 -12.66 14.49
CA PRO A 146 -19.45 -13.64 13.73
C PRO A 146 -19.04 -13.12 12.34
N LEU A 147 -17.85 -13.51 11.89
CA LEU A 147 -17.34 -13.20 10.56
C LEU A 147 -18.21 -13.83 9.47
N THR A 148 -18.70 -13.02 8.54
CA THR A 148 -19.42 -13.52 7.36
C THR A 148 -18.46 -13.97 6.25
N VAL A 149 -18.96 -14.81 5.33
CA VAL A 149 -18.22 -15.28 4.15
C VAL A 149 -17.77 -14.11 3.25
N THR A 150 -18.61 -13.08 3.13
CA THR A 150 -18.30 -11.87 2.34
C THR A 150 -17.15 -11.06 2.95
N GLU A 151 -17.19 -10.85 4.25
CA GLU A 151 -16.13 -10.15 4.97
C GLU A 151 -14.82 -10.94 4.97
N LEU A 152 -14.89 -12.27 5.07
CA LEU A 152 -13.71 -13.12 4.94
C LEU A 152 -13.08 -12.99 3.55
N ARG A 153 -13.87 -13.02 2.48
CA ARG A 153 -13.38 -12.77 1.11
C ARG A 153 -12.69 -11.40 1.01
N GLY A 154 -13.26 -10.37 1.65
CA GLY A 154 -12.65 -9.04 1.76
C GLY A 154 -11.33 -9.05 2.52
N ALA A 155 -11.26 -9.76 3.65
CA ALA A 155 -10.04 -9.92 4.44
C ALA A 155 -8.92 -10.62 3.66
N VAL A 156 -9.25 -11.67 2.89
CA VAL A 156 -8.28 -12.35 2.03
C VAL A 156 -7.82 -11.43 0.89
N ARG A 157 -8.74 -10.69 0.24
CA ARG A 157 -8.39 -9.68 -0.77
C ARG A 157 -7.42 -8.62 -0.23
N TYR A 158 -7.73 -8.07 0.95
CA TYR A 158 -6.88 -7.09 1.64
C TYR A 158 -5.50 -7.65 1.98
N SER A 159 -5.43 -8.87 2.51
CA SER A 159 -4.17 -9.55 2.81
C SER A 159 -3.30 -9.69 1.55
N LEU A 160 -3.90 -10.05 0.42
CA LEU A 160 -3.20 -10.18 -0.86
C LEU A 160 -2.73 -8.84 -1.40
N ALA A 161 -3.54 -7.78 -1.32
CA ALA A 161 -3.10 -6.42 -1.68
C ALA A 161 -1.83 -6.02 -0.91
N ARG A 162 -1.85 -6.22 0.42
CA ARG A 162 -0.70 -5.92 1.29
C ARG A 162 0.50 -6.81 0.95
N TYR A 163 0.29 -8.09 0.66
CA TYR A 163 1.36 -8.99 0.18
C TYR A 163 1.98 -8.49 -1.12
N PHE A 164 1.19 -7.95 -2.06
CA PHE A 164 1.66 -7.39 -3.32
C PHE A 164 2.25 -5.96 -3.20
N GLY A 165 2.36 -5.45 -1.97
CA GLY A 165 3.00 -4.16 -1.69
C GLY A 165 2.09 -2.96 -1.88
N LEU A 166 0.76 -3.11 -1.79
CA LEU A 166 -0.15 -1.96 -1.68
C LEU A 166 -0.17 -1.46 -0.25
N SER A 167 -0.21 -0.16 -0.02
CA SER A 167 -0.32 0.46 1.30
C SER A 167 -1.70 0.24 1.94
N ASP A 168 -1.78 0.31 3.27
CA ASP A 168 -3.04 0.29 4.04
C ASP A 168 -3.99 1.44 3.60
N GLN A 169 -3.41 2.57 3.15
CA GLN A 169 -4.11 3.78 2.69
C GLN A 169 -4.05 3.95 1.16
N ALA A 170 -3.97 2.86 0.39
CA ALA A 170 -3.92 3.01 -1.06
C ALA A 170 -5.17 3.73 -1.57
N GLN A 171 -5.03 4.60 -2.59
CA GLN A 171 -6.15 5.31 -3.23
C GLN A 171 -7.15 4.36 -3.93
N GLY A 172 -6.89 3.05 -3.90
CA GLY A 172 -7.74 2.04 -4.48
C GLY A 172 -8.89 1.60 -3.56
N GLY A 173 -9.59 0.57 -4.00
CA GLY A 173 -10.79 0.10 -3.34
C GLY A 173 -10.53 -0.97 -2.29
N VAL A 174 -9.35 -1.60 -2.28
CA VAL A 174 -9.02 -2.62 -1.27
C VAL A 174 -8.65 -1.96 0.05
N ARG A 175 -9.46 -2.21 1.09
CA ARG A 175 -9.31 -1.61 2.42
C ARG A 175 -9.45 -2.65 3.51
N ARG A 176 -9.10 -2.27 4.75
CA ARG A 176 -9.34 -3.08 5.94
C ARG A 176 -10.84 -3.38 6.08
N PRO A 177 -11.24 -4.66 6.31
CA PRO A 177 -12.65 -5.06 6.34
C PRO A 177 -13.40 -4.62 7.61
N ASP A 178 -12.69 -4.12 8.63
CA ASP A 178 -13.27 -3.53 9.84
C ASP A 178 -13.65 -2.04 9.70
N LEU A 179 -13.20 -1.37 8.63
CA LEU A 179 -13.54 0.02 8.38
C LEU A 179 -14.93 0.14 7.74
N PRO A 180 -15.70 1.19 8.09
CA PRO A 180 -17.00 1.44 7.47
C PRO A 180 -16.87 1.80 5.98
N GLY A 181 -17.80 1.30 5.17
CA GLY A 181 -17.93 1.60 3.75
C GLY A 181 -17.28 0.57 2.81
N SER A 182 -18.10 0.03 1.90
CA SER A 182 -17.83 -0.87 0.74
C SER A 182 -16.91 -2.09 0.97
N PRO A 183 -17.22 -3.29 0.44
CA PRO A 183 -16.52 -4.55 0.76
C PRO A 183 -15.10 -4.68 0.17
N GLY A 184 -14.39 -3.58 -0.07
CA GLY A 184 -12.97 -3.60 -0.39
C GLY A 184 -12.64 -4.12 -1.79
N ILE A 185 -13.42 -3.74 -2.83
CA ILE A 185 -13.31 -4.31 -4.19
C ILE A 185 -12.00 -3.87 -4.87
N LEU A 186 -11.41 -4.76 -5.68
CA LEU A 186 -10.27 -4.41 -6.52
C LEU A 186 -10.64 -3.32 -7.53
N THR A 187 -9.82 -2.28 -7.60
CA THR A 187 -9.98 -1.19 -8.57
C THR A 187 -8.83 -1.17 -9.57
N ASN A 188 -9.02 -0.44 -10.67
CA ASN A 188 -7.93 -0.21 -11.62
C ASN A 188 -6.72 0.49 -10.99
N SER A 189 -6.92 1.29 -9.93
CA SER A 189 -5.80 1.89 -9.19
C SER A 189 -4.99 0.83 -8.47
N ASP A 190 -5.65 -0.11 -7.77
CA ASP A 190 -4.98 -1.22 -7.08
C ASP A 190 -4.14 -2.04 -8.07
N LEU A 191 -4.73 -2.38 -9.22
CA LEU A 191 -4.08 -3.21 -10.23
C LEU A 191 -2.91 -2.49 -10.90
N ARG A 192 -3.02 -1.17 -11.14
CA ARG A 192 -1.91 -0.37 -11.67
C ARG A 192 -0.73 -0.35 -10.70
N THR A 193 -0.98 -0.16 -9.41
CA THR A 193 0.07 -0.18 -8.38
C THR A 193 0.71 -1.57 -8.27
N VAL A 194 -0.09 -2.65 -8.24
CA VAL A 194 0.45 -4.03 -8.24
C VAL A 194 1.29 -4.30 -9.49
N GLY A 195 0.79 -3.92 -10.67
CA GLY A 195 1.51 -4.07 -11.94
C GLY A 195 2.85 -3.36 -11.93
N GLY A 196 2.86 -2.08 -11.54
CA GLY A 196 4.09 -1.29 -11.41
C GLY A 196 5.07 -1.87 -10.38
N ASN A 197 4.58 -2.41 -9.26
CA ASN A 197 5.42 -3.12 -8.30
C ASN A 197 6.08 -4.35 -8.93
N PHE A 198 5.36 -5.16 -9.72
CA PHE A 198 5.95 -6.32 -10.41
C PHE A 198 6.97 -5.94 -11.48
N GLU A 199 6.68 -4.92 -12.29
CA GLU A 199 7.65 -4.38 -13.26
C GLU A 199 8.95 -3.93 -12.58
N LEU A 200 8.81 -3.28 -11.41
CA LEU A 200 9.96 -2.88 -10.61
C LEU A 200 10.74 -4.09 -10.09
N ILE A 201 10.07 -5.11 -9.56
CA ILE A 201 10.73 -6.36 -9.12
C ILE A 201 11.52 -7.00 -10.27
N ASP A 202 10.95 -7.01 -11.47
CA ASP A 202 11.61 -7.55 -12.66
C ASP A 202 12.88 -6.77 -13.02
N LYS A 203 12.84 -5.42 -12.96
CA LYS A 203 14.03 -4.57 -13.13
C LYS A 203 15.09 -4.82 -12.06
N LEU A 204 14.69 -4.91 -10.79
CA LEU A 204 15.61 -5.18 -9.69
C LEU A 204 16.26 -6.56 -9.83
N ARG A 205 15.54 -7.56 -10.34
CA ARG A 205 16.11 -8.89 -10.59
C ARG A 205 17.24 -8.84 -11.60
N VAL A 206 17.05 -8.13 -12.71
CA VAL A 206 18.11 -7.92 -13.73
C VAL A 206 19.29 -7.18 -13.10
N ALA A 207 19.04 -6.07 -12.39
CA ALA A 207 20.10 -5.29 -11.75
C ALA A 207 20.94 -6.10 -10.75
N VAL A 208 20.30 -6.92 -9.90
CA VAL A 208 21.00 -7.80 -8.95
C VAL A 208 21.83 -8.86 -9.67
N GLN A 209 21.30 -9.45 -10.75
CA GLN A 209 22.03 -10.43 -11.57
C GLN A 209 23.28 -9.80 -12.21
N GLU A 210 23.12 -8.62 -12.80
CA GLU A 210 24.18 -7.88 -13.51
C GLU A 210 25.13 -7.11 -12.59
N ASN A 211 24.82 -7.02 -11.29
CA ASN A 211 25.49 -6.12 -10.34
C ASN A 211 25.42 -4.64 -10.74
N LYS A 212 24.37 -4.25 -11.46
CA LYS A 212 24.20 -2.87 -11.93
C LYS A 212 23.60 -2.02 -10.81
N PRO A 213 24.27 -0.95 -10.35
CA PRO A 213 23.70 -0.05 -9.35
C PRO A 213 22.37 0.53 -9.81
N VAL A 214 21.40 0.58 -8.90
CA VAL A 214 20.08 1.16 -9.13
C VAL A 214 19.82 2.14 -8.00
N GLN A 215 19.62 3.41 -8.36
CA GLN A 215 19.28 4.42 -7.36
C GLN A 215 17.79 4.36 -7.06
N THR A 216 17.42 4.53 -5.81
CA THR A 216 16.03 4.70 -5.41
C THR A 216 15.79 6.18 -5.15
N GLY A 217 14.91 6.78 -5.94
CA GLY A 217 14.48 8.15 -5.69
C GLY A 217 13.42 8.16 -4.58
N ALA A 218 13.45 9.18 -3.72
CA ALA A 218 12.44 9.39 -2.69
C ALA A 218 11.79 10.77 -2.86
N PRO A 219 10.46 10.86 -3.02
CA PRO A 219 9.79 12.16 -3.02
C PRO A 219 9.79 12.73 -1.59
N GLN A 220 9.89 14.05 -1.46
CA GLN A 220 9.80 14.72 -0.16
C GLN A 220 8.86 15.91 -0.29
N LEU A 221 7.75 15.88 0.45
CA LEU A 221 6.76 16.93 0.42
C LEU A 221 7.11 18.03 1.44
N SER A 222 7.12 19.27 0.97
CA SER A 222 7.06 20.47 1.80
C SER A 222 5.78 21.24 1.48
N ILE A 223 5.07 21.70 2.51
CA ILE A 223 3.78 22.40 2.40
C ILE A 223 3.93 23.79 3.03
N ASP A 224 3.55 24.83 2.30
CA ASP A 224 3.62 26.22 2.79
C ASP A 224 2.40 27.04 2.32
N PRO A 225 1.59 27.62 3.23
CA PRO A 225 1.64 27.41 4.67
C PRO A 225 1.07 26.04 5.06
N ALA A 226 1.56 25.45 6.15
CA ALA A 226 1.03 24.20 6.70
C ALA A 226 -0.34 24.38 7.38
N THR A 227 -0.74 25.62 7.66
CA THR A 227 -2.04 25.96 8.28
C THR A 227 -2.55 27.25 7.67
N VAL A 228 -3.83 27.27 7.33
CA VAL A 228 -4.52 28.44 6.80
C VAL A 228 -5.68 28.78 7.74
N ASP A 229 -5.66 29.99 8.28
CA ASP A 229 -6.82 30.56 8.96
C ASP A 229 -7.69 31.28 7.93
N ILE A 230 -8.93 30.79 7.77
CA ILE A 230 -9.93 31.35 6.84
C ILE A 230 -10.84 32.39 7.52
N GLY A 231 -10.65 32.63 8.83
CA GLY A 231 -11.43 33.56 9.63
C GLY A 231 -12.91 33.15 9.77
N THR A 232 -13.74 34.13 10.10
CA THR A 232 -15.19 33.97 10.15
C THR A 232 -15.77 34.00 8.74
N VAL A 233 -16.63 33.03 8.43
CA VAL A 233 -17.16 32.81 7.08
C VAL A 233 -18.68 32.96 7.12
N THR A 234 -19.26 33.72 6.18
CA THR A 234 -20.71 33.79 6.08
C THR A 234 -21.23 32.57 5.32
N GLN A 235 -22.41 32.08 5.69
CA GLN A 235 -23.06 31.01 4.94
C GLN A 235 -23.24 31.43 3.46
N GLY A 236 -22.85 30.53 2.55
CA GLY A 236 -22.91 30.76 1.10
C GLY A 236 -21.61 31.28 0.49
N ASP A 237 -20.61 31.64 1.31
CA ASP A 237 -19.31 32.08 0.84
C ASP A 237 -18.51 30.94 0.17
N LYS A 238 -17.77 31.32 -0.87
CA LYS A 238 -16.73 30.51 -1.48
C LYS A 238 -15.39 31.19 -1.24
N ILE A 239 -14.61 30.67 -0.31
CA ILE A 239 -13.40 31.34 0.17
C ILE A 239 -12.19 30.60 -0.39
N PRO A 240 -11.51 31.16 -1.41
CA PRO A 240 -10.30 30.55 -1.92
C PRO A 240 -9.16 30.76 -0.92
N PHE A 241 -8.30 29.76 -0.80
CA PHE A 241 -7.02 29.90 -0.14
C PHE A 241 -5.93 29.25 -0.99
N SER A 242 -4.67 29.56 -0.68
CA SER A 242 -3.53 29.05 -1.44
C SER A 242 -2.57 28.30 -0.55
N VAL A 243 -2.11 27.16 -1.05
CA VAL A 243 -1.09 26.33 -0.40
C VAL A 243 -0.08 25.92 -1.47
N GLN A 244 1.19 26.21 -1.24
CA GLN A 244 2.29 25.76 -2.07
C GLN A 244 2.71 24.36 -1.62
N LEU A 245 2.79 23.45 -2.58
CA LEU A 245 3.45 22.16 -2.41
C LEU A 245 4.78 22.18 -3.15
N SER A 246 5.84 21.75 -2.49
CA SER A 246 7.18 21.63 -3.08
C SER A 246 7.68 20.21 -2.92
N ASN A 247 8.33 19.68 -3.96
CA ASN A 247 9.00 18.40 -3.91
C ASN A 247 10.50 18.59 -3.74
N THR A 248 11.00 18.50 -2.50
CA THR A 248 12.43 18.62 -2.19
C THR A 248 13.19 17.30 -2.36
N GLY A 249 12.50 16.25 -2.82
CA GLY A 249 13.04 14.92 -2.99
C GLY A 249 13.73 14.68 -4.33
N THR A 250 14.13 13.44 -4.55
CA THR A 250 14.86 12.97 -5.75
C THR A 250 13.98 12.13 -6.69
N ALA A 251 12.71 11.91 -6.35
CA ALA A 251 11.72 11.26 -7.20
C ALA A 251 10.46 12.13 -7.38
N PRO A 252 9.68 11.93 -8.46
CA PRO A 252 8.39 12.60 -8.63
C PRO A 252 7.45 12.36 -7.44
N LEU A 253 6.79 13.43 -6.98
CA LEU A 253 5.84 13.40 -5.87
C LEU A 253 4.42 13.44 -6.43
N SER A 254 3.66 12.36 -6.22
CA SER A 254 2.25 12.32 -6.58
C SER A 254 1.36 12.82 -5.45
N TYR A 255 0.53 13.78 -5.84
CA TYR A 255 -0.53 14.50 -5.16
C TYR A 255 -1.96 13.98 -5.12
N ALA A 256 -2.66 14.00 -4.00
CA ALA A 256 -4.13 14.16 -4.01
C ALA A 256 -4.58 15.04 -2.85
N THR A 257 -5.66 15.78 -3.05
CA THR A 257 -6.28 16.58 -1.98
C THR A 257 -7.61 15.95 -1.60
N GLN A 258 -7.88 15.88 -0.30
CA GLN A 258 -9.13 15.36 0.24
C GLN A 258 -9.53 16.25 1.42
N GLY A 259 -10.75 16.79 1.37
CA GLY A 259 -11.34 17.48 2.51
C GLY A 259 -11.72 16.49 3.60
N ASP A 260 -11.49 16.88 4.86
CA ASP A 260 -11.94 16.16 6.06
C ASP A 260 -13.42 16.43 6.36
N CYS A 261 -13.87 17.67 6.11
CA CYS A 261 -15.26 18.08 6.01
C CYS A 261 -15.69 18.14 4.53
N GLY A 262 -16.97 17.97 4.24
CA GLY A 262 -17.52 18.26 2.91
C GLY A 262 -17.44 19.73 2.51
N CYS A 263 -16.93 20.59 3.40
CA CYS A 263 -16.83 22.04 3.23
C CYS A 263 -15.59 22.47 2.43
N VAL A 264 -14.52 21.66 2.40
CA VAL A 264 -13.31 21.96 1.65
C VAL A 264 -13.36 21.30 0.28
N VAL A 265 -13.38 22.12 -0.77
CA VAL A 265 -13.26 21.65 -2.15
C VAL A 265 -11.78 21.67 -2.53
N GLY A 266 -11.21 20.47 -2.66
CA GLY A 266 -9.83 20.26 -3.03
C GLY A 266 -9.52 20.59 -4.51
N THR A 267 -8.24 20.58 -4.85
CA THR A 267 -7.75 20.67 -6.22
C THR A 267 -7.55 19.28 -6.85
N PRO A 268 -7.61 19.15 -8.19
CA PRO A 268 -7.32 17.89 -8.86
C PRO A 268 -5.97 17.28 -8.44
N PRO A 269 -5.84 15.95 -8.42
CA PRO A 269 -4.56 15.29 -8.15
C PRO A 269 -3.52 15.64 -9.23
N GLY A 270 -2.25 15.55 -8.89
CA GLY A 270 -1.16 15.94 -9.79
C GLY A 270 0.17 15.27 -9.46
N VAL A 271 1.21 15.60 -10.23
CA VAL A 271 2.58 15.13 -10.00
C VAL A 271 3.54 16.32 -10.02
N ILE A 272 4.41 16.39 -9.02
CA ILE A 272 5.45 17.42 -8.90
C ILE A 272 6.81 16.75 -9.18
N PRO A 273 7.55 17.13 -10.23
CA PRO A 273 8.88 16.57 -10.47
C PRO A 273 9.85 16.89 -9.31
N PRO A 274 10.99 16.21 -9.18
CA PRO A 274 12.05 16.56 -8.22
C PRO A 274 12.45 18.04 -8.34
N GLY A 275 12.52 18.74 -7.21
CA GLY A 275 12.78 20.19 -7.15
C GLY A 275 11.61 21.07 -7.63
N GLY A 276 10.50 20.46 -8.08
CA GLY A 276 9.33 21.16 -8.58
C GLY A 276 8.48 21.77 -7.48
N VAL A 277 7.65 22.73 -7.87
CA VAL A 277 6.71 23.45 -7.02
C VAL A 277 5.38 23.56 -7.73
N VAL A 278 4.27 23.45 -6.99
CA VAL A 278 2.92 23.75 -7.48
C VAL A 278 2.15 24.57 -6.46
N LEU A 279 1.38 25.55 -6.93
CA LEU A 279 0.46 26.31 -6.10
C LEU A 279 -0.95 25.72 -6.21
N LEU A 280 -1.46 25.19 -5.10
CA LEU A 280 -2.84 24.74 -5.01
C LEU A 280 -3.73 25.90 -4.61
N ARG A 281 -4.93 25.96 -5.21
CA ARG A 281 -5.97 26.94 -4.92
C ARG A 281 -7.29 26.27 -4.54
N PRO A 282 -7.32 25.50 -3.43
CA PRO A 282 -8.57 24.98 -2.88
C PRO A 282 -9.48 26.12 -2.42
N HIS A 283 -10.74 25.80 -2.12
CA HIS A 283 -11.66 26.74 -1.52
C HIS A 283 -12.59 26.08 -0.51
N VAL A 284 -13.03 26.85 0.48
CA VAL A 284 -14.14 26.46 1.34
C VAL A 284 -15.45 26.84 0.66
N ASN A 285 -16.43 25.95 0.69
CA ASN A 285 -17.79 26.18 0.24
C ASN A 285 -18.75 26.00 1.43
N SER A 286 -19.22 27.12 1.99
CA SER A 286 -20.10 27.12 3.17
C SER A 286 -21.59 27.04 2.82
N THR A 287 -21.97 26.81 1.55
CA THR A 287 -23.37 26.84 1.09
C THR A 287 -24.28 25.91 1.91
N GLU A 288 -23.81 24.70 2.23
CA GLU A 288 -24.60 23.67 2.90
C GLU A 288 -24.51 23.70 4.45
N TYR A 289 -23.83 24.69 5.02
CA TYR A 289 -23.59 24.78 6.47
C TYR A 289 -24.34 25.97 7.06
N SER A 290 -25.16 25.70 8.08
CA SER A 290 -25.95 26.73 8.78
C SER A 290 -25.21 27.20 10.04
N GLY A 291 -25.05 28.51 10.19
CA GLY A 291 -24.33 29.13 11.31
C GLY A 291 -23.66 30.45 10.93
N LYS A 292 -23.13 31.16 11.92
CA LYS A 292 -22.19 32.28 11.76
C LYS A 292 -20.81 31.85 12.23
#